data_AF-A0A2T2TLC6-F1
#
_entry.id   AF-A0A2T2TLC6-F1
#
_cell.length_a   1.000
_cell.length_b   1.000
_cell.length_c   1.000
_cell.angle_alpha   90.00
_cell.angle_beta   90.00
_cell.angle_gamma   90.00
#
_symmetry.space_group_name_H-M   'P 1'
#
loop_
_entity.id
_entity.type
_entity.pdbx_description
1 polymer ?
#
loop_
_entity_poly.entity_id
_entity_poly.type
_entity_poly.pdbx_seq_one_letter_code
_entity_poly.pdbx_strand_id
1 'polypeptide(L)'
;DGSQLPRFLLVGCALLLLCGVVLGIAFEGWAFLKEHYWAPLLWAGLAVLVYRFSFRQRPFFQVAPDGLTFCLDAHRAERRIAWSDLERIDLTPDLGAALILHHATSGPVYLHFSSLPEERVQALRSALADAARVHDVPMT
;
A
#
# COMPACT_ATOMS: atom_id res chain seq x y z
N ASP A 1 -11.74 -2.35 3.74
CA ASP A 1 -11.38 -3.03 5.01
C ASP A 1 -10.56 -4.29 4.78
N GLY A 2 -9.27 -4.11 4.46
CA GLY A 2 -8.33 -5.21 4.23
C GLY A 2 -7.46 -5.43 5.46
N SER A 3 -7.75 -6.52 6.18
CA SER A 3 -6.91 -7.23 7.15
C SER A 3 -5.57 -6.57 7.57
N GLN A 4 -5.59 -5.76 8.63
CA GLN A 4 -4.38 -5.35 9.38
C GLN A 4 -3.88 -6.44 10.35
N LEU A 5 -4.74 -7.41 10.70
CA LEU A 5 -4.46 -8.57 11.54
C LEU A 5 -3.19 -9.38 11.20
N PRO A 6 -2.85 -9.68 9.92
CA PRO A 6 -1.67 -10.50 9.60
C PRO A 6 -0.35 -9.77 9.88
N ARG A 7 -0.31 -8.43 9.84
CA ARG A 7 0.94 -7.67 10.04
C ARG A 7 1.37 -7.66 11.50
N PHE A 8 0.45 -7.37 12.42
CA PHE A 8 0.77 -7.36 13.86
C PHE A 8 1.20 -8.74 14.35
N LEU A 9 0.56 -9.80 13.85
CA LEU A 9 0.92 -11.18 14.19
C LEU A 9 2.33 -11.54 13.69
N LEU A 10 2.67 -11.18 12.45
CA LEU A 10 3.99 -11.43 11.87
C LEU A 10 5.12 -10.67 12.59
N VAL A 11 4.87 -9.41 12.95
CA VAL A 11 5.84 -8.60 13.72
C VAL A 11 6.02 -9.18 15.13
N GLY A 12 4.92 -9.62 15.78
CA GLY A 12 4.98 -10.30 17.07
C GLY A 12 5.76 -11.61 17.01
N CYS A 13 5.53 -12.45 16.00
CA CYS A 13 6.30 -13.68 15.79
C CYS A 13 7.79 -13.41 15.54
N ALA A 14 8.12 -12.37 14.76
CA ALA A 14 9.51 -11.98 14.52
C ALA A 14 10.21 -11.49 15.80
N LEU A 15 9.54 -10.69 16.63
CA LEU A 15 10.10 -10.24 17.91
C LEU A 15 10.30 -11.38 18.91
N LEU A 16 9.36 -12.32 19.01
CA LEU A 16 9.48 -13.48 19.88
C LEU A 16 10.64 -14.39 19.47
N LEU A 17 10.80 -14.64 18.16
CA LEU A 17 11.94 -15.38 17.64
C LEU A 17 13.26 -14.63 17.90
N LEU A 18 13.29 -13.30 17.75
CA LEU A 18 14.48 -12.46 18.04
C LEU A 18 14.89 -12.64 19.50
N CYS A 19 13.90 -12.54 20.39
CA CYS A 19 14.11 -12.66 21.82
C CYS A 19 14.67 -14.05 22.17
N GLY A 20 14.09 -15.13 21.62
CA GLY A 20 14.56 -16.49 21.87
C GLY A 20 16.01 -16.74 21.41
N VAL A 21 16.41 -16.19 20.25
CA VAL A 21 17.78 -16.33 19.74
C VAL A 21 18.77 -15.47 20.52
N VAL A 22 18.41 -14.24 20.87
CA VAL A 22 19.25 -13.37 21.71
C VAL A 22 19.45 -13.99 23.10
N LEU A 23 18.40 -14.58 23.69
CA LEU A 23 18.50 -15.32 24.95
C LEU A 23 19.38 -16.57 24.81
N GLY A 24 19.21 -17.38 23.77
CA GLY A 24 20.05 -18.56 23.53
C GLY A 24 21.53 -18.21 23.33
N ILE A 25 21.83 -17.16 22.57
CA ILE A 25 23.21 -16.67 22.37
C ILE A 25 23.78 -16.08 23.67
N ALA A 26 22.98 -15.35 24.44
CA ALA A 26 23.42 -14.76 25.70
C ALA A 26 23.74 -15.82 26.78
N PHE A 27 23.04 -16.96 26.78
CA PHE A 27 23.24 -18.04 27.75
C PHE A 27 24.30 -19.07 27.32
N GLU A 28 24.37 -19.45 26.04
CA GLU A 28 25.19 -20.58 25.57
C GLU A 28 26.24 -20.21 24.49
N GLY A 29 26.26 -18.94 24.06
CA GLY A 29 27.28 -18.42 23.15
C GLY A 29 27.36 -19.16 21.81
N TRP A 30 28.59 -19.50 21.38
CA TRP A 30 28.86 -20.13 20.08
C TRP A 30 28.41 -21.59 19.99
N ALA A 31 28.16 -22.27 21.11
CA ALA A 31 27.68 -23.66 21.12
C ALA A 31 26.23 -23.74 20.59
N PHE A 32 25.39 -22.79 20.99
CA PHE A 32 23.99 -22.69 20.57
C PHE A 32 23.85 -22.59 19.04
N LEU A 33 24.69 -21.77 18.39
CA LEU A 33 24.66 -21.62 16.93
C LEU A 33 25.12 -22.88 16.18
N LYS A 34 26.00 -23.67 16.80
CA LYS A 34 26.55 -24.90 16.20
C LYS A 34 25.51 -26.03 16.26
N GLU A 35 24.77 -26.13 17.36
CA GLU A 35 23.63 -27.05 17.49
C GLU A 35 22.42 -26.61 16.67
N HIS A 36 22.14 -25.30 16.63
CA HIS A 36 20.98 -24.72 15.94
C HIS A 36 21.38 -23.99 14.65
N TYR A 37 22.18 -24.65 13.81
CA TYR A 37 22.66 -24.08 12.54
C TYR A 37 21.54 -23.73 11.53
N TRP A 38 20.31 -24.23 11.75
CA TRP A 38 19.12 -23.87 10.98
C TRP A 38 18.50 -22.53 11.40
N ALA A 39 18.82 -22.00 12.58
CA ALA A 39 18.25 -20.76 13.09
C ALA A 39 18.50 -19.56 12.15
N PRO A 40 19.69 -19.34 11.57
CA PRO A 40 19.92 -18.29 10.58
C PRO A 40 19.09 -18.47 9.30
N LEU A 41 18.84 -19.71 8.87
CA LEU A 41 17.99 -20.02 7.71
C LEU A 41 16.52 -19.69 7.98
N LEU A 42 16.03 -20.00 9.18
CA LEU A 42 14.68 -19.60 9.61
C LEU A 42 14.55 -18.07 9.69
N TRP A 43 15.60 -17.37 10.14
CA TRP A 43 15.66 -15.91 10.11
C TRP A 43 15.60 -15.33 8.70
N ALA A 44 16.38 -15.89 7.76
CA ALA A 44 16.33 -15.47 6.37
C ALA A 44 14.94 -15.69 5.77
N GLY A 45 14.33 -16.85 6.02
CA GLY A 45 12.97 -17.15 5.59
C GLY A 45 11.93 -16.20 6.18
N LEU A 46 12.02 -15.91 7.49
CA LEU A 46 11.13 -14.99 8.17
C LEU A 46 11.32 -13.54 7.69
N ALA A 47 12.56 -13.09 7.51
CA ALA A 47 12.86 -11.76 6.97
C ALA A 47 12.29 -11.60 5.55
N VAL A 48 12.38 -12.64 4.71
CA VAL A 48 11.76 -12.64 3.39
C VAL A 48 10.24 -12.60 3.47
N LEU A 49 9.62 -13.34 4.41
CA LEU A 49 8.16 -13.29 4.62
C LEU A 49 7.72 -11.91 5.11
N VAL A 50 8.35 -11.37 6.15
CA VAL A 50 8.06 -10.02 6.66
C VAL A 50 8.30 -8.98 5.58
N TYR A 51 9.37 -9.08 4.81
CA TYR A 51 9.64 -8.19 3.69
C TYR A 51 8.53 -8.29 2.63
N ARG A 52 8.17 -9.51 2.23
CA ARG A 52 7.15 -9.73 1.20
C ARG A 52 5.74 -9.31 1.65
N PHE A 53 5.39 -9.47 2.92
CA PHE A 53 4.08 -9.07 3.46
C PHE A 53 4.02 -7.59 3.84
N SER A 54 5.13 -7.00 4.26
CA SER A 54 5.20 -5.57 4.60
C SER A 54 5.34 -4.71 3.34
N PHE A 55 6.16 -5.13 2.38
CA PHE A 55 6.50 -4.37 1.17
C PHE A 55 5.84 -4.87 -0.12
N ARG A 56 4.87 -5.80 -0.07
CA ARG A 56 3.89 -5.97 -1.17
C ARG A 56 2.61 -5.19 -0.92
N GLN A 57 2.71 -3.94 -0.47
CA GLN A 57 1.61 -3.03 -0.75
C GLN A 57 1.59 -2.84 -2.26
N ARG A 58 0.64 -3.49 -2.92
CA ARG A 58 0.42 -3.26 -4.34
C ARG A 58 -0.07 -1.82 -4.50
N PRO A 59 0.41 -1.09 -5.52
CA PRO A 59 -0.15 0.20 -5.80
C PRO A 59 -1.66 0.05 -5.98
N PHE A 60 -2.41 0.90 -5.30
CA PHE A 60 -3.86 0.85 -5.32
C PHE A 60 -4.42 2.26 -5.39
N PHE A 61 -5.59 2.35 -5.99
CA PHE A 61 -6.41 3.55 -6.04
C PHE A 61 -7.81 3.14 -5.60
N GLN A 62 -8.37 3.88 -4.65
CA GLN A 62 -9.68 3.64 -4.09
C GLN A 62 -10.47 4.94 -4.02
N VAL A 63 -11.70 4.88 -4.51
CA VAL A 63 -12.72 5.93 -4.32
C VAL A 63 -13.47 5.59 -3.04
N ALA A 64 -13.37 6.46 -2.03
CA ALA A 64 -14.04 6.30 -0.75
C ALA A 64 -15.11 7.41 -0.56
N PRO A 65 -16.08 7.23 0.36
CA PRO A 65 -17.13 8.23 0.60
C PRO A 65 -16.55 9.58 1.04
N ASP A 66 -15.46 9.56 1.80
CA ASP A 66 -14.86 10.76 2.37
C ASP A 66 -13.78 11.37 1.46
N GLY A 67 -13.35 10.68 0.40
CA GLY A 67 -12.27 11.14 -0.45
C GLY A 67 -11.66 10.08 -1.36
N LEU A 68 -10.50 10.42 -1.91
CA LEU A 68 -9.70 9.53 -2.75
C LEU A 68 -8.49 9.05 -1.95
N THR A 69 -8.28 7.74 -1.93
CA THR A 69 -7.13 7.13 -1.27
C THR A 69 -6.29 6.39 -2.30
N PHE A 70 -4.99 6.62 -2.28
CA PHE A 70 -4.08 5.94 -3.20
C PHE A 70 -2.69 5.70 -2.61
N CYS A 71 -2.07 4.64 -3.10
CA CYS A 71 -0.69 4.30 -2.81
C CYS A 71 0.02 4.06 -4.15
N LEU A 72 1.05 4.87 -4.45
CA LEU A 72 1.77 4.83 -5.72
C LEU A 72 2.89 3.79 -5.76
N ASP A 73 3.54 3.57 -4.62
CA ASP A 73 4.67 2.66 -4.48
C ASP A 73 4.57 1.93 -3.16
N ALA A 74 5.04 0.67 -3.12
CA ALA A 74 5.07 -0.12 -1.89
C ALA A 74 5.90 0.49 -0.75
N HIS A 75 6.75 1.48 -1.06
CA HIS A 75 7.59 2.20 -0.11
C HIS A 75 7.04 3.57 0.27
N ARG A 76 6.00 4.07 -0.40
CA ARG A 76 5.41 5.37 -0.11
C ARG A 76 4.24 5.22 0.85
N ALA A 77 4.10 6.20 1.73
CA ALA A 77 2.94 6.31 2.59
C ALA A 77 1.66 6.44 1.75
N GLU A 78 0.60 5.79 2.22
CA GLU A 78 -0.76 5.98 1.72
C GLU A 78 -1.12 7.47 1.74
N ARG A 79 -1.64 7.97 0.63
CA ARG A 79 -2.13 9.34 0.51
C ARG A 79 -3.65 9.32 0.46
N ARG A 80 -4.24 10.24 1.23
CA ARG A 80 -5.68 10.49 1.26
C ARG A 80 -5.91 11.95 0.89
N ILE A 81 -6.84 12.17 -0.04
CA ILE A 81 -7.29 13.49 -0.47
C ILE A 81 -8.78 13.56 -0.17
N ALA A 82 -9.22 14.55 0.61
CA ALA A 82 -10.64 14.76 0.84
C ALA A 82 -11.30 15.36 -0.42
N TRP A 83 -12.59 15.05 -0.64
CA TRP A 83 -13.33 15.65 -1.75
C TRP A 83 -13.38 17.17 -1.69
N SER A 84 -13.42 17.74 -0.48
CA SER A 84 -13.38 19.19 -0.24
C SER A 84 -12.09 19.86 -0.73
N ASP A 85 -11.01 19.10 -0.87
CA ASP A 85 -9.70 19.64 -1.25
C ASP A 85 -9.47 19.57 -2.76
N LEU A 86 -10.40 18.95 -3.50
CA LEU A 86 -10.36 18.79 -4.95
C LEU A 86 -11.15 19.90 -5.63
N GLU A 87 -10.51 20.59 -6.56
CA GLU A 87 -11.18 21.56 -7.43
C GLU A 87 -11.73 20.92 -8.69
N ARG A 88 -11.01 19.93 -9.24
CA ARG A 88 -11.33 19.30 -10.51
C ARG A 88 -10.63 17.96 -10.67
N ILE A 89 -11.27 17.06 -11.43
CA ILE A 89 -10.71 15.75 -11.79
C ILE A 89 -10.68 15.63 -13.31
N ASP A 90 -9.52 15.32 -13.88
CA ASP A 90 -9.40 14.98 -15.30
C ASP A 90 -9.02 13.51 -15.48
N LEU A 91 -9.72 12.79 -16.36
CA LEU A 91 -9.39 11.42 -16.72
C LEU A 91 -9.05 11.32 -18.21
N THR A 92 -7.77 11.14 -18.53
CA THR A 92 -7.29 11.00 -19.91
C THR A 92 -7.03 9.52 -20.25
N PRO A 93 -7.79 8.90 -21.16
CA PRO A 93 -7.63 7.49 -21.51
C PRO A 93 -6.56 7.21 -22.58
N ASP A 94 -6.11 8.22 -23.33
CA ASP A 94 -5.46 8.03 -24.65
C ASP A 94 -4.03 7.46 -24.64
N LEU A 95 -3.32 7.44 -23.51
CA LEU A 95 -1.92 6.97 -23.43
C LEU A 95 -1.65 6.13 -22.16
N GLY A 96 -2.62 5.29 -21.80
CA GLY A 96 -2.74 4.71 -20.46
C GLY A 96 -3.57 5.66 -19.61
N ALA A 97 -4.54 5.12 -18.86
CA ALA A 97 -5.43 5.96 -18.06
C ALA A 97 -4.57 6.84 -17.13
N ALA A 98 -4.68 8.15 -17.31
CA ALA A 98 -4.04 9.15 -16.47
C ALA A 98 -5.14 9.89 -15.74
N LEU A 99 -5.12 9.84 -14.41
CA LEU A 99 -6.04 10.57 -13.55
C LEU A 99 -5.28 11.75 -12.96
N ILE A 100 -5.77 12.96 -13.23
CA ILE A 100 -5.21 14.21 -12.73
C ILE A 100 -6.17 14.75 -11.68
N LEU A 101 -5.66 14.89 -10.47
CA LEU A 101 -6.41 15.41 -9.32
C LEU A 101 -5.92 16.83 -9.04
N HIS A 102 -6.74 17.84 -9.35
CA HIS A 102 -6.38 19.23 -9.10
C HIS A 102 -6.76 19.59 -7.66
N HIS A 103 -5.75 19.84 -6.83
CA HIS A 103 -5.96 20.36 -5.49
C HIS A 103 -6.11 21.87 -5.48
N ALA A 104 -6.98 22.35 -4.57
CA ALA A 104 -7.15 23.78 -4.33
C ALA A 104 -5.89 24.49 -3.83
N THR A 105 -5.01 23.77 -3.12
CA THR A 105 -3.92 24.38 -2.35
C THR A 105 -2.52 23.89 -2.73
N SER A 106 -2.40 22.70 -3.33
CA SER A 106 -1.10 22.02 -3.49
C SER A 106 -0.74 21.66 -4.93
N GLY A 107 -1.58 22.06 -5.90
CA GLY A 107 -1.36 21.80 -7.32
C GLY A 107 -1.80 20.39 -7.77
N PRO A 108 -1.66 20.08 -9.06
CA PRO A 108 -2.17 18.83 -9.64
C PRO A 108 -1.35 17.61 -9.22
N VAL A 109 -2.05 16.53 -8.87
CA VAL A 109 -1.49 15.20 -8.62
C VAL A 109 -1.79 14.30 -9.81
N TYR A 110 -0.73 13.76 -10.41
CA TYR A 110 -0.83 12.88 -11.58
C TYR A 110 -0.73 11.41 -11.16
N LEU A 111 -1.72 10.62 -11.54
CA LEU A 111 -1.79 9.19 -11.30
C LEU A 111 -1.82 8.47 -12.66
N HIS A 112 -0.75 7.74 -12.97
CA HIS A 112 -0.64 6.99 -14.22
C HIS A 112 -0.92 5.50 -14.00
N PHE A 113 -1.76 4.93 -14.85
CA PHE A 113 -2.05 3.49 -14.86
C PHE A 113 -1.40 2.85 -16.08
N SER A 114 -0.46 1.93 -15.85
CA SER A 114 0.37 1.31 -16.92
C SER A 114 -0.41 0.37 -17.85
N SER A 115 -1.40 -0.36 -17.33
CA SER A 115 -2.28 -1.21 -18.15
C SER A 115 -3.62 -1.41 -17.45
N LEU A 116 -4.58 -0.54 -17.74
CA LEU A 116 -5.97 -0.72 -17.30
C LEU A 116 -6.79 -1.28 -18.47
N PRO A 117 -7.48 -2.43 -18.30
CA PRO A 117 -8.46 -2.90 -19.28
C PRO A 117 -9.52 -1.84 -19.50
N GLU A 118 -10.02 -1.69 -20.73
CA GLU A 118 -11.01 -0.67 -21.09
C GLU A 118 -12.28 -0.75 -20.21
N GLU A 119 -12.75 -1.97 -19.91
CA GLU A 119 -13.87 -2.20 -18.98
C GLU A 119 -13.61 -1.60 -17.58
N ARG A 120 -12.36 -1.69 -17.10
CA ARG A 120 -11.97 -1.13 -15.81
C ARG A 120 -11.80 0.37 -15.86
N VAL A 121 -11.35 0.93 -16.99
CA VAL A 121 -11.34 2.39 -17.21
C VAL A 121 -12.76 2.93 -17.17
N GLN A 122 -13.70 2.25 -17.85
CA GLN A 122 -15.10 2.66 -17.86
C GLN A 122 -15.75 2.57 -16.48
N ALA A 123 -15.51 1.47 -15.74
CA ALA A 123 -16.00 1.32 -14.37
C ALA A 123 -15.40 2.36 -13.41
N LEU A 124 -14.11 2.69 -13.57
CA LEU A 124 -13.44 3.74 -12.81
C LEU A 124 -14.04 5.11 -13.14
N ARG A 125 -14.26 5.41 -14.43
CA ARG A 125 -14.88 6.64 -14.89
C ARG A 125 -16.28 6.82 -14.32
N SER A 126 -17.13 5.77 -14.37
CA SER A 126 -18.48 5.84 -13.82
C SER A 126 -18.47 6.06 -12.30
N ALA A 127 -17.64 5.30 -11.58
CA ALA A 127 -17.53 5.44 -10.12
C ALA A 127 -17.02 6.83 -9.70
N LEU A 128 -16.02 7.36 -10.40
CA LEU A 128 -15.52 8.72 -10.18
C LEU A 128 -16.56 9.78 -10.53
N ALA A 129 -17.26 9.65 -11.66
CA ALA A 129 -18.25 10.62 -12.09
C ALA A 129 -19.45 10.68 -11.15
N ASP A 130 -19.87 9.53 -10.61
CA ASP A 130 -20.96 9.48 -9.63
C ASP A 130 -20.51 10.05 -8.27
N ALA A 131 -19.31 9.70 -7.79
CA ALA A 131 -18.78 10.25 -6.55
C ALA A 131 -18.53 11.76 -6.64
N ALA A 132 -17.90 12.22 -7.73
CA ALA A 132 -17.64 13.64 -7.97
C ALA A 132 -18.94 14.45 -8.02
N ARG A 133 -20.00 13.93 -8.64
CA ARG A 133 -21.33 14.56 -8.66
C ARG A 133 -21.95 14.70 -7.28
N VAL A 134 -21.78 13.71 -6.40
CA VAL A 134 -22.29 13.76 -5.01
C VAL A 134 -21.59 14.86 -4.20
N HIS A 135 -20.35 15.19 -4.55
CA HIS A 135 -19.53 16.17 -3.84
C HIS A 135 -19.32 17.47 -4.61
N ASP A 136 -20.09 17.72 -5.67
CA ASP A 136 -20.01 18.91 -6.53
C ASP A 136 -18.61 19.21 -7.11
N VAL A 137 -17.81 18.15 -7.35
CA VAL A 137 -16.49 18.27 -7.98
C VAL A 137 -16.63 18.11 -9.51
N PRO A 138 -16.20 19.07 -10.33
CA PRO A 138 -16.24 18.95 -11.78
C PRO A 138 -15.27 17.88 -12.28
N MET A 139 -15.75 17.05 -13.22
CA MET A 139 -14.97 16.00 -13.85
C MET A 139 -14.96 16.16 -15.38
N THR A 140 -13.80 15.95 -15.99
CA THR A 140 -13.58 16.08 -17.44
C THR A 140 -12.81 14.91 -18.04
#